data_AF-A0A8H6VST3-F1
#
_entry.id   AF-A0A8H6VST3-F1
#
_cell.length_a   1.000
_cell.length_b   1.000
_cell.length_c   1.000
_cell.angle_alpha   90.00
_cell.angle_beta   90.00
_cell.angle_gamma   90.00
#
_symmetry.space_group_name_H-M   'P 1'
#
loop_
_entity.id
_entity.type
_entity.pdbx_description
1 polymer ?
#
loop_
_entity_poly.entity_id
_entity_poly.type
_entity_poly.pdbx_seq_one_letter_code
_entity_poly.pdbx_strand_id
1 'polypeptide(L)'
;TPISCTNSTTSANMDGSQQTSLMLPFGICFGLLAGTIASLVFVIGLVVGGLSTAMYLVRFKTWLGTKAAPKGNSHQAKCDQHAKPVEEEKTKKSKKGGKNSSNSLPISSPPPTPPTRGIEPDTAFDPFRPWPKPDFREPDTGAEVKPFPDFCGTRRPSLGPYGDPFAGIGFPRPKQKRKQTDYPWAYADGADPTGVSAIPKTPVDETLDPFSNLGKGCGTTLHITSDDSDFDPIFIHHLQQEGFDVTYLPYNNGGKAYINELKHLADDLELGESYGIIAFGDAATECLEFHAKPQPKLAALVAYYPNDIPSPKTKYPPHLDLCVHIAGTQGFAPAFPSYTYKNAPVGFAEYDLETFDKVAASLAWTRTLRTLRKAFKLEDQLDLENVKEAHAAQLFGTRDAKAALSTMTADSDVHVNCVPTMTGGIGHEDLLRFYSDYFISKNPPSLSIRLVSRTLGTDRVVDEMVLSFKHTQVVDWILPGVQPTNKVVHVAMVSIVAVRGGKLVHEHLYWDQASVLVQVGLLDPKLVPGPFAKQGLKRLPVYGSETASKVLDEESQPSNDLIAEWRQKKSRQQRRQDGSLPQRPKQAAATNGKQAT
;
A
#
# COMPACT_ATOMS: atom_id res chain seq x y z
N THR A 1 14.86 -43.25 56.47
CA THR A 1 15.86 -43.68 57.47
C THR A 1 16.62 -44.87 56.91
N PRO A 2 17.94 -45.03 57.14
CA PRO A 2 18.93 -44.12 57.78
C PRO A 2 19.01 -42.73 57.08
N ILE A 3 19.53 -41.60 57.60
CA ILE A 3 20.61 -41.24 58.57
C ILE A 3 22.02 -41.28 57.92
N SER A 4 22.93 -40.28 58.01
CA SER A 4 22.90 -38.79 58.14
C SER A 4 24.37 -38.23 58.14
N CYS A 5 24.54 -36.92 58.41
CA CYS A 5 25.78 -36.19 58.83
C CYS A 5 26.70 -35.66 57.70
N THR A 6 27.33 -34.47 57.76
CA THR A 6 27.42 -33.34 58.74
C THR A 6 27.35 -31.97 58.00
N ASN A 7 26.56 -30.95 58.37
CA ASN A 7 26.58 -29.99 59.51
C ASN A 7 27.50 -28.73 59.38
N SER A 8 27.10 -27.62 60.05
CA SER A 8 27.81 -26.33 60.35
C SER A 8 27.64 -25.12 59.38
N THR A 9 27.49 -23.82 59.78
CA THR A 9 26.75 -23.20 60.94
C THR A 9 26.44 -21.67 60.75
N THR A 10 25.28 -21.19 61.26
CA THR A 10 24.95 -19.84 61.84
C THR A 10 25.03 -18.47 61.10
N SER A 11 23.93 -17.71 61.26
CA SER A 11 23.82 -16.22 61.46
C SER A 11 24.02 -15.28 60.24
N ALA A 12 23.50 -14.04 60.17
CA ALA A 12 22.58 -13.27 61.04
C ALA A 12 21.82 -12.17 60.23
N ASN A 13 20.75 -11.58 60.79
CA ASN A 13 20.17 -10.32 60.30
C ASN A 13 20.97 -9.10 60.78
N MET A 14 21.06 -8.03 59.98
CA MET A 14 21.02 -6.65 60.50
C MET A 14 20.65 -5.59 59.44
N ASP A 15 20.34 -4.39 59.93
CA ASP A 15 19.73 -3.22 59.26
C ASP A 15 20.57 -2.60 58.12
N GLY A 16 20.04 -1.76 57.23
CA GLY A 16 18.70 -1.12 57.23
C GLY A 16 18.72 0.41 57.32
N SER A 17 19.89 1.06 57.49
CA SER A 17 19.97 2.53 57.59
C SER A 17 21.29 3.19 57.14
N GLN A 18 21.72 3.04 55.87
CA GLN A 18 22.77 3.92 55.31
C GLN A 18 22.86 3.98 53.76
N GLN A 19 21.85 4.51 53.06
CA GLN A 19 21.99 4.81 51.62
C GLN A 19 21.22 6.04 51.08
N THR A 20 20.47 6.76 51.91
CA THR A 20 19.52 7.81 51.50
C THR A 20 20.03 9.25 51.70
N SER A 21 21.30 9.54 51.38
CA SER A 21 21.89 10.88 51.61
C SER A 21 22.73 11.47 50.47
N LEU A 22 22.79 10.84 49.28
CA LEU A 22 23.60 11.32 48.15
C LEU A 22 22.86 11.49 46.80
N MET A 23 21.62 11.03 46.67
CA MET A 23 20.87 11.04 45.40
C MET A 23 20.09 12.34 45.12
N LEU A 24 19.72 13.10 46.15
CA LEU A 24 18.87 14.30 46.02
C LEU A 24 19.45 15.48 45.19
N PRO A 25 20.75 15.85 45.28
CA PRO A 25 21.24 17.04 44.55
C PRO A 25 21.40 16.81 43.04
N PHE A 26 21.58 15.56 42.58
CA PHE A 26 21.81 15.28 41.16
C PHE A 26 20.53 15.33 40.31
N GLY A 27 19.40 14.85 40.84
CA GLY A 27 18.12 14.84 40.09
C GLY A 27 17.61 16.24 39.76
N ILE A 28 17.78 17.20 40.67
CA ILE A 28 17.30 18.58 40.50
C ILE A 28 18.04 19.29 39.36
N CYS A 29 19.37 19.13 39.28
CA CYS A 29 20.18 19.72 38.20
C CYS A 29 19.84 19.14 36.82
N PHE A 30 19.58 17.82 36.72
CA PHE A 30 19.17 17.20 35.46
C PHE A 30 17.78 17.66 34.99
N GLY A 31 16.82 17.80 35.91
CA GLY A 31 15.47 18.31 35.58
C GLY A 31 15.49 19.73 35.02
N LEU A 32 16.30 20.62 35.59
CA LEU A 32 16.45 22.01 35.12
C LEU A 32 17.13 22.08 33.73
N LEU A 33 18.10 21.20 33.46
CA LEU A 33 18.76 21.14 32.15
C LEU A 33 17.82 20.56 31.06
N ALA A 34 17.04 19.53 31.39
CA ALA A 34 16.04 18.97 30.46
C ALA A 34 14.94 19.98 30.12
N GLY A 35 14.39 20.69 31.12
CA GLY A 35 13.34 21.69 30.92
C GLY A 35 13.78 22.89 30.08
N THR A 36 15.03 23.34 30.22
CA THR A 36 15.57 24.44 29.40
C THR A 36 15.83 24.02 27.95
N ILE A 37 16.30 22.79 27.70
CA ILE A 37 16.45 22.25 26.34
C ILE A 37 15.07 22.10 25.66
N ALA A 38 14.08 21.53 26.35
CA ALA A 38 12.72 21.38 25.81
C ALA A 38 12.09 22.75 25.46
N SER A 39 12.28 23.76 26.31
CA SER A 39 11.82 25.12 26.06
C SER A 39 12.48 25.75 24.84
N LEU A 40 13.78 25.53 24.65
CA LEU A 40 14.53 26.03 23.48
C LEU A 40 14.05 25.39 22.18
N VAL A 41 13.82 24.07 22.18
CA VAL A 41 13.27 23.34 21.03
C VAL A 41 11.86 23.84 20.66
N PHE A 42 11.01 24.10 21.66
CA PHE A 42 9.67 24.65 21.43
C PHE A 42 9.71 26.07 20.82
N VAL A 43 10.57 26.95 21.32
CA VAL A 43 10.77 28.30 20.76
C VAL A 43 11.31 28.24 19.32
N ILE A 44 12.28 27.37 19.04
CA ILE A 44 12.79 27.16 17.67
C ILE A 44 11.67 26.64 16.76
N GLY A 45 10.84 25.69 17.23
CA GLY A 45 9.68 25.18 16.51
C GLY A 45 8.67 26.28 16.14
N LEU A 46 8.36 27.19 17.07
CA LEU A 46 7.48 28.34 16.81
C LEU A 46 8.09 29.33 15.80
N VAL A 47 9.40 29.61 15.88
CA VAL A 47 10.08 30.52 14.93
C VAL A 47 10.12 29.92 13.52
N VAL A 48 10.47 28.63 13.39
CA VAL A 48 10.52 27.92 12.10
C VAL A 48 9.12 27.76 11.51
N GLY A 49 8.12 27.40 12.32
CA GLY A 49 6.72 27.32 11.92
C GLY A 49 6.15 28.66 11.47
N GLY A 50 6.46 29.74 12.19
CA GLY A 50 6.10 31.11 11.83
C GLY A 50 6.72 31.57 10.51
N LEU A 51 8.01 31.31 10.29
CA LEU A 51 8.70 31.60 9.02
C LEU A 51 8.14 30.79 7.84
N SER A 52 7.83 29.50 8.05
CA SER A 52 7.19 28.65 7.04
C SER A 52 5.81 29.16 6.67
N THR A 53 4.99 29.54 7.66
CA THR A 53 3.65 30.12 7.46
C THR A 53 3.73 31.46 6.73
N ALA A 54 4.70 32.32 7.07
CA ALA A 54 4.95 33.57 6.37
C ALA A 54 5.38 33.36 4.91
N MET A 55 6.26 32.39 4.63
CA MET A 55 6.62 32.01 3.26
C MET A 55 5.41 31.48 2.46
N TYR A 56 4.53 30.69 3.09
CA TYR A 56 3.29 30.24 2.48
C TYR A 56 2.34 31.40 2.15
N LEU A 57 2.16 32.35 3.07
CA LEU A 57 1.33 33.55 2.82
C LEU A 57 1.91 34.44 1.73
N VAL A 58 3.24 34.61 1.65
CA VAL A 58 3.90 35.36 0.57
C VAL A 58 3.73 34.64 -0.79
N ARG A 59 3.84 33.30 -0.83
CA ARG A 59 3.56 32.50 -2.05
C ARG A 59 2.09 32.52 -2.44
N PHE A 60 1.17 32.46 -1.50
CA PHE A 60 -0.27 32.52 -1.77
C PHE A 60 -0.69 33.89 -2.30
N LYS A 61 -0.15 34.97 -1.72
CA LYS A 61 -0.40 36.35 -2.16
C LYS A 61 0.21 36.66 -3.53
N THR A 62 1.37 36.07 -3.88
CA THR A 62 1.92 36.16 -5.25
C THR A 62 1.18 35.27 -6.24
N TRP A 63 0.68 34.10 -5.85
CA TRP A 63 -0.17 33.25 -6.70
C TRP A 63 -1.48 33.96 -7.07
N LEU A 64 -2.20 34.51 -6.09
CA LEU A 64 -3.41 35.33 -6.33
C LEU A 64 -3.14 36.54 -7.24
N GLY A 65 -1.94 37.13 -7.16
CA GLY A 65 -1.52 38.25 -8.01
C GLY A 65 -1.27 37.93 -9.48
N THR A 66 -1.39 36.68 -9.93
CA THR A 66 -1.04 36.26 -11.32
C THR A 66 -2.22 35.97 -12.25
N LYS A 67 -3.47 36.22 -11.84
CA LYS A 67 -4.65 36.13 -12.72
C LYS A 67 -5.35 37.49 -12.87
N ALA A 68 -5.03 38.20 -13.95
CA ALA A 68 -5.79 39.34 -14.45
C ALA A 68 -5.96 39.22 -15.98
N ALA A 69 -7.20 39.31 -16.45
CA ALA A 69 -7.57 39.37 -17.87
C ALA A 69 -7.49 40.84 -18.39
N PRO A 70 -7.67 41.13 -19.69
CA PRO A 70 -7.26 42.42 -20.26
C PRO A 70 -8.14 43.62 -19.89
N LYS A 71 -7.60 44.81 -20.18
CA LYS A 71 -8.03 46.12 -19.67
C LYS A 71 -9.39 46.61 -20.18
N GLY A 72 -10.15 47.27 -19.29
CA GLY A 72 -11.06 48.37 -19.61
C GLY A 72 -10.48 49.71 -19.11
N ASN A 73 -10.88 50.84 -19.69
CA ASN A 73 -10.32 52.16 -19.35
C ASN A 73 -11.07 52.84 -18.19
N SER A 74 -10.37 53.49 -17.25
CA SER A 74 -10.17 54.95 -17.27
C SER A 74 -9.87 55.61 -15.89
N HIS A 75 -9.23 56.78 -15.98
CA HIS A 75 -9.26 57.94 -15.05
C HIS A 75 -8.86 57.88 -13.55
N GLN A 76 -7.75 58.62 -13.29
CA GLN A 76 -7.62 59.72 -12.31
C GLN A 76 -6.93 59.50 -10.94
N ALA A 77 -5.80 60.23 -10.76
CA ALA A 77 -5.30 60.87 -9.52
C ALA A 77 -4.88 60.02 -8.29
N LYS A 78 -4.07 60.54 -7.34
CA LYS A 78 -2.85 61.40 -7.38
C LYS A 78 -2.23 61.41 -5.95
N CYS A 79 -0.97 61.88 -5.82
CA CYS A 79 -0.27 62.22 -4.56
C CYS A 79 0.20 60.98 -3.73
N ASP A 80 1.43 60.87 -3.21
CA ASP A 80 2.35 61.78 -2.47
C ASP A 80 2.16 61.63 -0.94
N GLN A 81 3.18 61.65 -0.06
CA GLN A 81 4.60 62.01 -0.23
C GLN A 81 5.55 61.35 0.82
N HIS A 82 6.83 61.76 0.79
CA HIS A 82 8.03 61.33 1.54
C HIS A 82 7.97 61.01 3.06
N ALA A 83 8.90 60.13 3.49
CA ALA A 83 9.82 60.39 4.62
C ALA A 83 11.17 59.61 4.51
N LYS A 84 12.27 60.21 5.01
CA LYS A 84 13.69 59.75 5.13
C LYS A 84 14.45 60.84 5.96
N PRO A 85 15.80 60.85 6.16
CA PRO A 85 16.85 59.78 6.15
C PRO A 85 16.97 58.95 7.46
N VAL A 86 18.02 58.79 8.32
CA VAL A 86 19.40 59.33 8.55
C VAL A 86 20.28 58.30 9.35
N GLU A 87 21.54 58.07 8.93
CA GLU A 87 22.79 57.62 9.64
C GLU A 87 22.80 56.43 10.68
N GLU A 88 23.92 55.87 11.16
CA GLU A 88 25.36 56.09 10.86
C GLU A 88 26.21 54.78 10.73
N GLU A 89 27.48 54.96 10.39
CA GLU A 89 28.55 54.02 9.98
C GLU A 89 29.32 53.36 11.18
N LYS A 90 29.95 52.17 10.99
CA LYS A 90 31.43 51.91 11.21
C LYS A 90 31.90 50.44 11.33
N THR A 91 32.63 49.96 10.30
CA THR A 91 34.02 49.35 10.32
C THR A 91 34.43 48.17 11.27
N LYS A 92 35.46 47.32 11.04
CA LYS A 92 36.52 47.10 10.00
C LYS A 92 37.23 45.72 10.17
N LYS A 93 37.74 45.13 9.07
CA LYS A 93 38.96 44.24 8.92
C LYS A 93 39.04 42.88 9.67
N SER A 94 39.33 41.73 9.03
CA SER A 94 40.62 41.17 8.48
C SER A 94 41.45 40.39 9.55
N LYS A 95 42.30 39.36 9.30
CA LYS A 95 43.26 39.10 8.18
C LYS A 95 44.00 37.72 8.31
N LYS A 96 44.25 36.96 7.20
CA LYS A 96 45.31 35.92 6.88
C LYS A 96 45.74 34.82 7.92
N GLY A 97 46.33 33.65 7.57
CA GLY A 97 46.57 32.95 6.27
C GLY A 97 47.95 32.19 6.17
N GLY A 98 48.04 31.06 5.42
CA GLY A 98 49.27 30.24 5.09
C GLY A 98 49.02 28.72 5.23
N LYS A 99 49.43 27.73 4.38
CA LYS A 99 50.68 27.34 3.63
C LYS A 99 51.75 26.67 4.53
N ASN A 100 52.47 25.56 4.22
CA ASN A 100 52.79 24.70 3.03
C ASN A 100 53.39 23.32 3.54
N SER A 101 53.80 22.24 2.80
CA SER A 101 53.46 21.58 1.51
C SER A 101 54.29 20.27 1.22
N SER A 102 53.81 19.39 0.30
CA SER A 102 54.53 18.61 -0.76
C SER A 102 55.45 17.34 -0.55
N ASN A 103 55.13 16.26 -1.32
CA ASN A 103 55.98 15.27 -2.09
C ASN A 103 56.80 14.17 -1.34
N SER A 104 57.27 13.02 -1.91
CA SER A 104 57.42 12.49 -3.32
C SER A 104 57.48 10.92 -3.46
N LEU A 105 57.60 10.38 -4.69
CA LEU A 105 57.67 8.93 -5.14
C LEU A 105 58.81 8.76 -6.23
N PRO A 106 59.05 7.65 -7.03
CA PRO A 106 58.36 6.34 -7.27
C PRO A 106 59.33 5.10 -7.51
N ILE A 107 59.03 4.17 -8.48
CA ILE A 107 59.83 3.02 -9.07
C ILE A 107 59.68 1.62 -8.37
N SER A 108 59.75 0.40 -8.97
CA SER A 108 59.37 -0.23 -10.29
C SER A 108 60.41 -1.31 -10.81
N SER A 109 60.12 -2.50 -11.38
CA SER A 109 58.90 -3.36 -11.48
C SER A 109 59.15 -4.93 -11.65
N PRO A 110 59.25 -5.62 -12.84
CA PRO A 110 58.90 -7.08 -13.00
C PRO A 110 59.99 -7.96 -13.72
N PRO A 111 59.78 -9.21 -14.26
CA PRO A 111 58.69 -10.22 -14.19
C PRO A 111 59.17 -11.53 -13.45
N PRO A 112 59.12 -12.85 -13.88
CA PRO A 112 58.67 -13.61 -15.08
C PRO A 112 57.47 -14.59 -14.83
N THR A 113 57.38 -15.76 -15.51
CA THR A 113 56.30 -16.80 -15.50
C THR A 113 56.84 -18.21 -15.87
N PRO A 114 56.07 -19.33 -15.86
CA PRO A 114 54.65 -19.62 -15.53
C PRO A 114 54.57 -20.49 -14.22
N PRO A 115 53.56 -21.36 -13.90
CA PRO A 115 52.22 -21.68 -14.46
C PRO A 115 51.08 -21.34 -13.42
N THR A 116 49.87 -21.92 -13.29
CA THR A 116 49.19 -23.17 -13.76
C THR A 116 47.65 -23.00 -13.78
N ARG A 117 46.85 -23.98 -14.24
CA ARG A 117 45.37 -23.98 -14.15
C ARG A 117 44.85 -24.47 -12.80
N GLY A 118 43.91 -23.72 -12.21
CA GLY A 118 42.84 -24.22 -11.35
C GLY A 118 41.49 -24.01 -12.04
N ILE A 119 40.49 -24.83 -11.72
CA ILE A 119 39.09 -24.61 -12.12
C ILE A 119 38.37 -24.08 -10.88
N GLU A 120 37.91 -22.83 -10.92
CA GLU A 120 36.96 -22.34 -9.91
C GLU A 120 35.58 -22.95 -10.17
N PRO A 121 34.82 -23.31 -9.12
CA PRO A 121 33.41 -23.69 -9.30
C PRO A 121 32.60 -22.47 -9.74
N ASP A 122 31.58 -22.70 -10.58
CA ASP A 122 30.67 -21.64 -11.04
C ASP A 122 30.13 -20.83 -9.85
N THR A 123 30.23 -19.50 -9.94
CA THR A 123 29.88 -18.61 -8.84
C THR A 123 28.42 -18.78 -8.46
N ALA A 124 28.14 -18.91 -7.16
CA ALA A 124 26.78 -18.91 -6.63
C ALA A 124 25.98 -17.73 -7.21
N PHE A 125 24.82 -18.03 -7.79
CA PHE A 125 23.94 -17.03 -8.37
C PHE A 125 23.43 -16.11 -7.26
N ASP A 126 23.95 -14.89 -7.21
CA ASP A 126 23.40 -13.78 -6.43
C ASP A 126 22.31 -13.08 -7.26
N PRO A 127 21.01 -13.31 -6.96
CA PRO A 127 19.90 -12.75 -7.72
C PRO A 127 19.71 -11.23 -7.56
N PHE A 128 20.55 -10.57 -6.74
CA PHE A 128 20.47 -9.13 -6.44
C PHE A 128 21.80 -8.39 -6.63
N ARG A 129 22.82 -9.03 -7.25
CA ARG A 129 24.14 -8.43 -7.52
C ARG A 129 24.04 -7.17 -8.39
N PRO A 130 24.69 -6.04 -8.03
CA PRO A 130 24.57 -4.78 -8.78
C PRO A 130 24.75 -4.91 -10.30
N TRP A 131 23.78 -4.36 -11.04
CA TRP A 131 23.59 -4.68 -12.47
C TRP A 131 24.71 -4.14 -13.37
N PRO A 132 25.36 -4.99 -14.20
CA PRO A 132 26.05 -4.48 -15.38
C PRO A 132 25.02 -3.86 -16.32
N LYS A 133 25.31 -2.68 -16.85
CA LYS A 133 24.42 -2.00 -17.81
C LYS A 133 24.21 -2.89 -19.04
N PRO A 134 22.98 -3.09 -19.53
CA PRO A 134 22.76 -3.81 -20.78
C PRO A 134 23.45 -3.06 -21.92
N ASP A 135 24.48 -3.65 -22.52
CA ASP A 135 25.05 -3.12 -23.77
C ASP A 135 24.11 -3.52 -24.92
N PHE A 136 23.47 -2.51 -25.51
CA PHE A 136 22.59 -2.68 -26.67
C PHE A 136 23.34 -2.65 -28.01
N ARG A 137 24.68 -2.77 -27.99
CA ARG A 137 25.49 -3.05 -29.17
C ARG A 137 25.41 -4.52 -29.54
N GLU A 138 25.04 -4.78 -30.78
CA GLU A 138 25.26 -6.07 -31.42
C GLU A 138 26.77 -6.31 -31.57
N PRO A 139 27.28 -7.54 -31.37
CA PRO A 139 28.63 -7.88 -31.78
C PRO A 139 28.66 -7.98 -33.31
N ASP A 140 29.49 -7.16 -33.97
CA ASP A 140 29.71 -7.20 -35.42
C ASP A 140 30.12 -8.61 -35.87
N THR A 141 29.12 -9.36 -36.34
CA THR A 141 29.26 -10.75 -36.77
C THR A 141 28.59 -10.86 -38.14
N GLY A 142 29.38 -10.62 -39.19
CA GLY A 142 28.94 -10.60 -40.58
C GLY A 142 28.53 -11.96 -41.13
N ALA A 143 27.41 -12.50 -40.64
CA ALA A 143 26.78 -13.73 -41.08
C ALA A 143 25.41 -13.41 -41.68
N GLU A 144 25.13 -13.91 -42.89
CA GLU A 144 23.87 -13.64 -43.59
C GLU A 144 22.66 -14.23 -42.86
N VAL A 145 21.75 -13.37 -42.40
CA VAL A 145 20.44 -13.80 -41.91
C VAL A 145 19.59 -14.25 -43.11
N LYS A 146 19.51 -15.57 -43.32
CA LYS A 146 18.59 -16.16 -44.30
C LYS A 146 17.14 -15.87 -43.87
N PRO A 147 16.28 -15.36 -44.77
CA PRO A 147 14.88 -15.13 -44.44
C PRO A 147 14.14 -16.46 -44.20
N PHE A 148 13.15 -16.45 -43.30
CA PHE A 148 12.18 -17.53 -43.17
C PHE A 148 11.33 -17.64 -44.45
N PRO A 149 10.95 -18.86 -44.88
CA PRO A 149 10.30 -19.07 -46.17
C PRO A 149 8.83 -18.64 -46.21
N ASP A 150 8.43 -18.03 -47.32
CA ASP A 150 7.04 -17.63 -47.60
C ASP A 150 6.10 -18.84 -47.69
N PHE A 151 5.03 -18.84 -46.88
CA PHE A 151 4.00 -19.88 -46.92
C PHE A 151 2.84 -19.46 -47.83
N CYS A 152 3.01 -19.61 -49.15
CA CYS A 152 2.04 -19.15 -50.14
C CYS A 152 1.66 -20.25 -51.15
N GLY A 153 0.52 -20.92 -50.94
CA GLY A 153 -0.03 -21.82 -51.96
C GLY A 153 -1.12 -22.80 -51.55
N THR A 154 -2.39 -22.42 -51.64
CA THR A 154 -3.39 -23.15 -52.46
C THR A 154 -4.71 -22.40 -52.67
N ARG A 155 -5.04 -22.16 -53.95
CA ARG A 155 -6.36 -21.98 -54.61
C ARG A 155 -7.54 -21.33 -53.84
N ARG A 156 -8.01 -20.19 -54.35
CA ARG A 156 -9.39 -19.66 -54.13
C ARG A 156 -10.43 -20.40 -55.00
N PRO A 157 -11.73 -20.23 -54.69
CA PRO A 157 -12.69 -19.78 -55.73
C PRO A 157 -13.18 -18.33 -55.60
N SER A 158 -13.86 -17.88 -56.66
CA SER A 158 -14.34 -16.53 -57.01
C SER A 158 -15.13 -15.70 -55.97
N LEU A 159 -14.64 -14.47 -55.78
CA LEU A 159 -15.34 -13.16 -55.69
C LEU A 159 -16.88 -13.09 -55.51
N GLY A 160 -17.30 -12.32 -54.50
CA GLY A 160 -18.48 -11.44 -54.52
C GLY A 160 -18.04 -9.96 -54.32
N PRO A 161 -18.87 -8.95 -54.62
CA PRO A 161 -18.46 -7.55 -54.65
C PRO A 161 -18.29 -6.90 -53.26
N TYR A 162 -17.43 -5.88 -53.19
CA TYR A 162 -17.18 -5.08 -51.99
C TYR A 162 -18.38 -4.21 -51.60
N GLY A 163 -18.74 -4.23 -50.31
CA GLY A 163 -19.51 -3.16 -49.66
C GLY A 163 -18.57 -2.14 -48.99
N ASP A 164 -19.00 -0.89 -48.91
CA ASP A 164 -18.27 0.20 -48.26
C ASP A 164 -18.21 0.02 -46.73
N PRO A 165 -17.02 -0.05 -46.10
CA PRO A 165 -16.88 -0.21 -44.65
C PRO A 165 -17.24 1.04 -43.82
N PHE A 166 -17.59 2.17 -44.43
CA PHE A 166 -17.97 3.41 -43.71
C PHE A 166 -19.44 3.83 -43.85
N ALA A 167 -20.24 3.12 -44.67
CA ALA A 167 -21.66 3.38 -44.87
C ALA A 167 -22.54 2.88 -43.70
N GLY A 168 -22.41 3.44 -42.50
CA GLY A 168 -23.18 2.95 -41.34
C GLY A 168 -23.06 3.66 -39.99
N ILE A 169 -22.57 4.91 -39.89
CA ILE A 169 -22.44 5.60 -38.59
C ILE A 169 -23.80 6.13 -38.09
N GLY A 170 -24.64 5.22 -37.59
CA GLY A 170 -25.83 5.54 -36.79
C GLY A 170 -25.49 5.61 -35.30
N PHE A 171 -25.73 6.76 -34.65
CA PHE A 171 -25.50 6.91 -33.21
C PHE A 171 -26.39 5.95 -32.39
N PRO A 172 -25.81 5.10 -31.51
CA PRO A 172 -26.60 4.20 -30.69
C PRO A 172 -27.35 4.97 -29.60
N ARG A 173 -28.67 4.78 -29.55
CA ARG A 173 -29.51 5.18 -28.40
C ARG A 173 -29.13 4.34 -27.16
N PRO A 174 -29.29 4.86 -25.93
CA PRO A 174 -28.89 4.14 -24.72
C PRO A 174 -29.63 2.80 -24.59
N LYS A 175 -28.88 1.72 -24.45
CA LYS A 175 -29.43 0.39 -24.11
C LYS A 175 -29.58 0.28 -22.59
N GLN A 176 -30.57 -0.50 -22.15
CA GLN A 176 -30.85 -0.74 -20.73
C GLN A 176 -29.64 -1.38 -20.03
N LYS A 177 -29.49 -1.12 -18.72
CA LYS A 177 -28.55 -1.85 -17.87
C LYS A 177 -28.92 -3.34 -17.87
N ARG A 178 -27.93 -4.22 -17.99
CA ARG A 178 -28.09 -5.66 -17.71
C ARG A 178 -28.30 -5.88 -16.21
N LYS A 179 -29.04 -6.95 -15.85
CA LYS A 179 -29.13 -7.45 -14.47
C LYS A 179 -28.00 -8.44 -14.19
N GLN A 180 -27.78 -8.73 -12.90
CA GLN A 180 -26.73 -9.65 -12.42
C GLN A 180 -26.97 -11.12 -12.81
N THR A 181 -28.16 -11.45 -13.31
CA THR A 181 -28.59 -12.77 -13.80
C THR A 181 -27.93 -13.20 -15.12
N ASP A 182 -27.15 -12.35 -15.78
CA ASP A 182 -26.55 -12.62 -17.10
C ASP A 182 -25.25 -13.46 -17.05
N TYR A 183 -24.86 -14.03 -15.90
CA TYR A 183 -23.64 -14.85 -15.72
C TYR A 183 -23.93 -16.37 -15.78
N PRO A 184 -23.18 -17.15 -16.57
CA PRO A 184 -23.47 -18.57 -16.81
C PRO A 184 -22.87 -19.49 -15.73
N TRP A 185 -23.36 -19.39 -14.50
CA TRP A 185 -23.28 -20.47 -13.52
C TRP A 185 -24.62 -20.59 -12.80
N ALA A 186 -25.43 -21.53 -13.25
CA ALA A 186 -26.64 -21.96 -12.55
C ALA A 186 -26.46 -23.44 -12.21
N TYR A 187 -26.49 -23.78 -10.92
CA TYR A 187 -26.57 -25.17 -10.50
C TYR A 187 -27.92 -25.75 -10.91
N ALA A 188 -27.93 -27.03 -11.29
CA ALA A 188 -29.17 -27.75 -11.61
C ALA A 188 -29.72 -28.38 -10.33
N ASP A 189 -30.96 -28.03 -9.98
CA ASP A 189 -31.66 -28.63 -8.84
C ASP A 189 -31.98 -30.11 -9.08
N GLY A 190 -31.77 -30.93 -8.05
CA GLY A 190 -32.48 -32.21 -7.86
C GLY A 190 -31.85 -33.47 -8.44
N ALA A 191 -30.88 -34.06 -7.73
CA ALA A 191 -30.59 -35.50 -7.82
C ALA A 191 -29.91 -36.05 -6.55
N ASP A 192 -30.70 -36.67 -5.66
CA ASP A 192 -30.26 -37.80 -4.82
C ASP A 192 -31.12 -39.01 -5.26
N PRO A 193 -30.51 -40.17 -5.55
CA PRO A 193 -30.59 -41.21 -4.53
C PRO A 193 -29.32 -42.08 -4.40
N THR A 194 -28.75 -42.06 -3.20
CA THR A 194 -28.19 -43.21 -2.47
C THR A 194 -27.00 -43.99 -3.10
N GLY A 195 -25.83 -43.86 -2.47
CA GLY A 195 -25.13 -45.05 -1.96
C GLY A 195 -23.76 -45.41 -2.55
N VAL A 196 -22.68 -44.89 -1.96
CA VAL A 196 -21.36 -45.56 -1.92
C VAL A 196 -20.78 -45.46 -0.50
N SER A 197 -20.13 -46.55 -0.06
CA SER A 197 -19.41 -46.79 1.19
C SER A 197 -19.02 -45.58 2.07
N ALA A 198 -19.31 -45.69 3.37
CA ALA A 198 -18.69 -44.85 4.38
C ALA A 198 -17.16 -45.05 4.39
N ILE A 199 -16.42 -43.94 4.53
CA ILE A 199 -14.99 -43.91 4.85
C ILE A 199 -14.87 -43.67 6.36
N PRO A 200 -13.98 -44.36 7.10
CA PRO A 200 -13.82 -44.13 8.54
C PRO A 200 -13.43 -42.68 8.84
N LYS A 201 -14.15 -42.03 9.75
CA LYS A 201 -13.71 -40.76 10.34
C LYS A 201 -12.48 -41.06 11.22
N THR A 202 -11.29 -40.81 10.69
CA THR A 202 -10.12 -40.59 11.55
C THR A 202 -10.41 -39.38 12.46
N PRO A 203 -9.99 -39.39 13.74
CA PRO A 203 -10.03 -38.18 14.54
C PRO A 203 -9.23 -37.11 13.83
N VAL A 204 -9.84 -35.94 13.60
CA VAL A 204 -9.06 -34.74 13.32
C VAL A 204 -8.46 -34.36 14.66
N ASP A 205 -7.14 -34.48 14.78
CA ASP A 205 -6.40 -34.03 15.95
C ASP A 205 -6.58 -32.51 16.05
N GLU A 206 -7.16 -32.02 17.14
CA GLU A 206 -7.42 -30.59 17.36
C GLU A 206 -6.11 -29.87 17.75
N THR A 207 -5.12 -29.94 16.86
CA THR A 207 -3.82 -29.29 17.00
C THR A 207 -3.95 -27.78 16.85
N LEU A 208 -4.45 -27.13 17.91
CA LEU A 208 -4.25 -25.73 18.27
C LEU A 208 -4.01 -24.80 17.08
N ASP A 209 -5.08 -24.50 16.33
CA ASP A 209 -5.08 -23.34 15.43
C ASP A 209 -4.90 -22.08 16.30
N PRO A 210 -3.74 -21.39 16.23
CA PRO A 210 -3.40 -20.33 17.17
C PRO A 210 -4.26 -19.07 16.98
N PHE A 211 -5.01 -18.97 15.87
CA PHE A 211 -5.89 -17.86 15.56
C PHE A 211 -7.36 -18.15 15.89
N SER A 212 -7.74 -19.43 16.02
CA SER A 212 -9.11 -19.88 16.35
C SER A 212 -9.66 -19.43 17.71
N ASN A 213 -8.85 -18.75 18.52
CA ASN A 213 -9.14 -18.28 19.87
C ASN A 213 -9.03 -16.76 20.05
N LEU A 214 -8.97 -15.96 18.98
CA LEU A 214 -9.25 -14.51 19.12
C LEU A 214 -10.67 -14.32 19.68
N GLY A 215 -10.83 -13.34 20.58
CA GLY A 215 -12.10 -12.88 21.15
C GLY A 215 -12.86 -13.84 22.08
N LYS A 216 -12.76 -15.17 21.90
CA LYS A 216 -13.48 -16.18 22.71
C LYS A 216 -13.21 -16.04 24.21
N GLY A 217 -14.24 -15.66 24.96
CA GLY A 217 -14.18 -15.45 26.41
C GLY A 217 -13.58 -14.10 26.86
N CYS A 218 -13.46 -13.11 25.96
CA CYS A 218 -12.81 -11.82 26.23
C CYS A 218 -13.81 -10.66 26.51
N GLY A 219 -15.09 -10.93 26.73
CA GLY A 219 -16.10 -9.88 26.99
C GLY A 219 -16.31 -8.93 25.80
N THR A 220 -16.43 -9.49 24.59
CA THR A 220 -16.47 -8.76 23.30
C THR A 220 -17.85 -8.87 22.59
N THR A 221 -18.92 -8.70 23.35
CA THR A 221 -20.29 -8.88 22.86
C THR A 221 -20.72 -7.79 21.88
N LEU A 222 -21.31 -8.21 20.76
CA LEU A 222 -21.93 -7.37 19.75
C LEU A 222 -23.43 -7.64 19.64
N HIS A 223 -24.20 -6.55 19.56
CA HIS A 223 -25.61 -6.59 19.19
C HIS A 223 -25.76 -5.96 17.81
N ILE A 224 -26.17 -6.76 16.83
CA ILE A 224 -26.59 -6.26 15.52
C ILE A 224 -28.07 -5.91 15.60
N THR A 225 -28.49 -4.83 14.93
CA THR A 225 -29.89 -4.41 14.89
C THR A 225 -30.23 -3.78 13.55
N SER A 226 -31.32 -4.22 12.93
CA SER A 226 -31.81 -3.76 11.63
C SER A 226 -33.35 -3.75 11.62
N ASP A 227 -33.93 -3.17 10.58
CA ASP A 227 -35.37 -2.90 10.46
C ASP A 227 -36.21 -4.18 10.28
N ASP A 228 -35.59 -5.25 9.75
CA ASP A 228 -36.20 -6.54 9.43
C ASP A 228 -36.36 -7.49 10.63
N SER A 229 -36.89 -8.70 10.37
CA SER A 229 -37.09 -9.77 11.37
C SER A 229 -35.84 -10.61 11.65
N ASP A 230 -34.89 -10.55 10.72
CA ASP A 230 -33.69 -11.36 10.57
C ASP A 230 -32.64 -10.52 9.83
N PHE A 231 -31.40 -11.01 9.75
CA PHE A 231 -30.28 -10.23 9.23
C PHE A 231 -29.22 -11.10 8.56
N ASP A 232 -28.46 -10.51 7.65
CA ASP A 232 -27.42 -11.12 6.83
C ASP A 232 -26.51 -12.09 7.62
N PRO A 233 -26.63 -13.41 7.38
CA PRO A 233 -25.85 -14.41 8.09
C PRO A 233 -24.36 -14.39 7.69
N ILE A 234 -24.02 -13.84 6.51
CA ILE A 234 -22.63 -13.72 6.05
C ILE A 234 -21.92 -12.61 6.84
N PHE A 235 -22.58 -11.47 7.06
CA PHE A 235 -22.05 -10.39 7.91
C PHE A 235 -21.90 -10.83 9.37
N ILE A 236 -22.86 -11.59 9.92
CA ILE A 236 -22.75 -12.22 11.25
C ILE A 236 -21.55 -13.17 11.32
N HIS A 237 -21.44 -14.10 10.37
CA HIS A 237 -20.35 -15.08 10.31
C HIS A 237 -18.96 -14.42 10.21
N HIS A 238 -18.82 -13.34 9.43
CA HIS A 238 -17.57 -12.58 9.35
C HIS A 238 -17.17 -11.93 10.69
N LEU A 239 -18.12 -11.54 11.54
CA LEU A 239 -17.83 -11.01 12.89
C LEU A 239 -17.48 -12.14 13.87
N GLN A 240 -18.15 -13.29 13.77
CA GLN A 240 -17.82 -14.49 14.55
C GLN A 240 -16.41 -15.02 14.21
N GLN A 241 -15.99 -14.93 12.94
CA GLN A 241 -14.61 -15.21 12.53
C GLN A 241 -13.59 -14.26 13.18
N GLU A 242 -13.93 -12.98 13.35
CA GLU A 242 -13.11 -12.00 14.08
C GLU A 242 -13.11 -12.21 15.61
N GLY A 243 -13.85 -13.20 16.11
CA GLY A 243 -13.86 -13.61 17.52
C GLY A 243 -14.94 -12.93 18.38
N PHE A 244 -15.78 -12.08 17.79
CA PHE A 244 -16.87 -11.42 18.52
C PHE A 244 -17.99 -12.43 18.85
N ASP A 245 -18.59 -12.27 20.03
CA ASP A 245 -19.86 -12.92 20.35
C ASP A 245 -21.00 -12.08 19.79
N VAL A 246 -21.79 -12.63 18.84
CA VAL A 246 -22.70 -11.84 18.01
C VAL A 246 -24.14 -12.29 18.23
N THR A 247 -24.96 -11.36 18.70
CA THR A 247 -26.41 -11.51 18.84
C THR A 247 -27.14 -10.56 17.92
N TYR A 248 -28.40 -10.86 17.60
CA TYR A 248 -29.26 -10.02 16.78
C TYR A 248 -30.49 -9.54 17.56
N LEU A 249 -30.75 -8.24 17.49
CA LEU A 249 -31.86 -7.52 18.12
C LEU A 249 -32.71 -6.86 17.02
N PRO A 250 -33.78 -7.50 16.53
CA PRO A 250 -34.63 -6.93 15.48
C PRO A 250 -35.36 -5.66 15.97
N TYR A 251 -35.41 -4.64 15.12
CA TYR A 251 -35.95 -3.32 15.45
C TYR A 251 -37.47 -3.34 15.74
N ASN A 252 -38.22 -4.18 15.03
CA ASN A 252 -39.67 -4.39 15.24
C ASN A 252 -40.53 -3.11 15.25
N ASN A 253 -40.20 -2.11 14.41
CA ASN A 253 -40.81 -0.76 14.38
C ASN A 253 -40.47 0.12 15.61
N GLY A 254 -39.47 -0.24 16.41
CA GLY A 254 -38.78 0.65 17.32
C GLY A 254 -39.56 1.14 18.55
N GLY A 255 -39.26 2.37 18.95
CA GLY A 255 -39.95 3.08 20.02
C GLY A 255 -39.77 2.42 21.40
N LYS A 256 -40.81 2.50 22.25
CA LYS A 256 -40.68 2.21 23.69
C LYS A 256 -40.23 0.80 24.05
N ALA A 257 -40.55 -0.21 23.23
CA ALA A 257 -40.14 -1.59 23.46
C ALA A 257 -38.65 -1.77 23.12
N TYR A 258 -38.25 -1.36 21.91
CA TYR A 258 -36.86 -1.36 21.46
C TYR A 258 -35.94 -0.52 22.36
N ILE A 259 -36.35 0.70 22.73
CA ILE A 259 -35.68 1.54 23.74
C ILE A 259 -35.63 0.85 25.12
N ASN A 260 -36.46 -0.15 25.41
CA ASN A 260 -36.32 -0.93 26.63
C ASN A 260 -35.19 -1.96 26.52
N GLU A 261 -35.19 -2.77 25.47
CA GLU A 261 -34.11 -3.73 25.19
C GLU A 261 -32.74 -3.04 25.17
N LEU A 262 -32.62 -1.90 24.48
CA LEU A 262 -31.39 -1.08 24.43
C LEU A 262 -30.86 -0.61 25.80
N LYS A 263 -31.68 -0.57 26.86
CA LYS A 263 -31.21 -0.28 28.23
C LYS A 263 -30.62 -1.50 28.92
N HIS A 264 -31.18 -2.67 28.64
CA HIS A 264 -30.89 -3.92 29.36
C HIS A 264 -29.69 -4.70 28.77
N LEU A 265 -29.18 -4.31 27.59
CA LEU A 265 -27.95 -4.87 26.99
C LEU A 265 -26.71 -4.87 27.90
N ALA A 266 -26.71 -4.05 28.97
CA ALA A 266 -25.61 -3.96 29.93
C ALA A 266 -25.77 -4.81 31.20
N ASP A 267 -26.96 -5.38 31.43
CA ASP A 267 -27.39 -5.90 32.74
C ASP A 267 -26.72 -7.25 33.07
N ASP A 268 -26.63 -8.17 32.09
CA ASP A 268 -26.04 -9.51 32.27
C ASP A 268 -24.50 -9.54 32.20
N LEU A 269 -23.86 -8.44 31.79
CA LEU A 269 -22.39 -8.34 31.67
C LEU A 269 -21.69 -8.30 33.05
N GLU A 270 -20.47 -8.80 33.15
CA GLU A 270 -19.65 -8.74 34.37
C GLU A 270 -18.92 -7.38 34.54
N LEU A 271 -18.02 -7.29 35.53
CA LEU A 271 -17.22 -6.10 35.84
C LEU A 271 -15.96 -6.05 34.97
N GLY A 272 -15.91 -5.10 34.04
CA GLY A 272 -14.80 -4.89 33.12
C GLY A 272 -15.14 -5.26 31.68
N GLU A 273 -16.22 -6.00 31.48
CA GLU A 273 -16.82 -6.26 30.17
C GLU A 273 -17.50 -5.03 29.57
N SER A 274 -17.67 -5.08 28.25
CA SER A 274 -18.28 -4.02 27.44
C SER A 274 -19.03 -4.63 26.26
N TYR A 275 -19.90 -3.86 25.63
CA TYR A 275 -20.57 -4.27 24.39
C TYR A 275 -20.47 -3.21 23.30
N GLY A 276 -20.73 -3.64 22.06
CA GLY A 276 -20.84 -2.80 20.89
C GLY A 276 -22.19 -2.98 20.19
N ILE A 277 -22.67 -1.93 19.53
CA ILE A 277 -23.85 -2.00 18.67
C ILE A 277 -23.43 -1.78 17.22
N ILE A 278 -23.94 -2.61 16.32
CA ILE A 278 -23.91 -2.35 14.86
C ILE A 278 -25.36 -2.24 14.39
N ALA A 279 -25.77 -1.02 14.06
CA ALA A 279 -27.14 -0.70 13.70
C ALA A 279 -27.27 -0.35 12.21
N PHE A 280 -28.40 -0.69 11.61
CA PHE A 280 -28.73 -0.50 10.20
C PHE A 280 -30.09 0.23 10.07
N GLY A 281 -30.30 1.02 9.01
CA GLY A 281 -31.63 1.57 8.67
C GLY A 281 -32.26 2.54 9.69
N ASP A 282 -33.55 2.41 9.96
CA ASP A 282 -34.26 3.14 11.03
C ASP A 282 -33.71 2.78 12.42
N ALA A 283 -33.33 1.52 12.64
CA ALA A 283 -32.66 1.07 13.86
C ALA A 283 -31.35 1.86 14.10
N ALA A 284 -30.60 2.18 13.05
CA ALA A 284 -29.42 3.04 13.12
C ALA A 284 -29.76 4.48 13.51
N THR A 285 -30.86 5.03 13.01
CA THR A 285 -31.35 6.36 13.41
C THR A 285 -31.73 6.40 14.89
N GLU A 286 -32.55 5.45 15.37
CA GLU A 286 -32.98 5.43 16.78
C GLU A 286 -31.80 5.13 17.73
N CYS A 287 -30.84 4.27 17.32
CA CYS A 287 -29.60 4.07 18.05
C CYS A 287 -28.74 5.35 18.13
N LEU A 288 -28.61 6.12 17.05
CA LEU A 288 -27.85 7.38 17.06
C LEU A 288 -28.51 8.44 17.96
N GLU A 289 -29.84 8.53 18.01
CA GLU A 289 -30.54 9.43 18.92
C GLU A 289 -30.42 9.01 20.40
N PHE A 290 -30.63 7.72 20.70
CA PHE A 290 -30.63 7.22 22.08
C PHE A 290 -29.23 7.28 22.73
N HIS A 291 -28.18 6.90 21.99
CA HIS A 291 -26.80 6.84 22.48
C HIS A 291 -26.04 8.18 22.43
N ALA A 292 -26.71 9.27 22.05
CA ALA A 292 -26.23 10.63 22.32
C ALA A 292 -26.13 10.92 23.85
N LYS A 293 -26.79 10.11 24.68
CA LYS A 293 -26.60 10.07 26.14
C LYS A 293 -25.69 8.89 26.51
N PRO A 294 -24.80 9.03 27.52
CA PRO A 294 -24.00 7.90 28.01
C PRO A 294 -24.88 6.74 28.49
N GLN A 295 -24.54 5.53 28.07
CA GLN A 295 -25.10 4.28 28.58
C GLN A 295 -24.01 3.51 29.35
N PRO A 296 -24.37 2.64 30.31
CA PRO A 296 -23.40 1.74 30.94
C PRO A 296 -22.79 0.80 29.89
N LYS A 297 -21.48 0.51 30.02
CA LYS A 297 -20.71 -0.53 29.30
C LYS A 297 -20.66 -0.48 27.76
N LEU A 298 -21.39 0.40 27.09
CA LEU A 298 -21.30 0.59 25.64
C LEU A 298 -19.92 1.19 25.26
N ALA A 299 -19.13 0.44 24.50
CA ALA A 299 -17.82 0.87 24.02
C ALA A 299 -17.84 1.33 22.56
N ALA A 300 -18.65 0.71 21.69
CA ALA A 300 -18.72 1.02 20.27
C ALA A 300 -20.16 1.24 19.77
N LEU A 301 -20.34 2.21 18.87
CA LEU A 301 -21.55 2.32 18.05
C LEU A 301 -21.16 2.49 16.58
N VAL A 302 -21.59 1.54 15.75
CA VAL A 302 -21.46 1.61 14.30
C VAL A 302 -22.85 1.72 13.68
N ALA A 303 -23.06 2.72 12.84
CA ALA A 303 -24.34 2.96 12.17
C ALA A 303 -24.19 2.88 10.65
N TYR A 304 -24.99 2.06 9.99
CA TYR A 304 -25.03 1.88 8.54
C TYR A 304 -26.28 2.51 7.95
N TYR A 305 -26.06 3.45 7.02
CA TYR A 305 -27.06 4.19 6.25
C TYR A 305 -28.33 4.58 7.04
N PRO A 306 -28.20 5.24 8.21
CA PRO A 306 -29.34 5.71 8.99
C PRO A 306 -30.26 6.60 8.14
N ASN A 307 -31.57 6.35 8.21
CA ASN A 307 -32.56 7.04 7.37
C ASN A 307 -32.68 8.54 7.71
N ASP A 308 -32.57 8.89 8.99
CA ASP A 308 -32.38 10.25 9.50
C ASP A 308 -31.12 10.36 10.38
N ILE A 309 -30.49 11.54 10.39
CA ILE A 309 -29.25 11.80 11.12
C ILE A 309 -29.44 12.88 12.20
N PRO A 310 -28.99 12.65 13.46
CA PRO A 310 -29.11 13.65 14.52
C PRO A 310 -28.42 14.98 14.18
N SER A 311 -28.93 16.06 14.77
CA SER A 311 -28.43 17.42 14.62
C SER A 311 -26.89 17.52 14.60
N PRO A 312 -26.24 18.30 13.71
CA PRO A 312 -24.79 18.53 13.74
C PRO A 312 -24.25 19.19 15.02
N LYS A 313 -25.11 19.53 15.98
CA LYS A 313 -24.76 20.00 17.34
C LYS A 313 -24.75 18.88 18.39
N THR A 314 -25.29 17.70 18.07
CA THR A 314 -25.28 16.51 18.94
C THR A 314 -23.84 16.10 19.24
N LYS A 315 -23.59 15.76 20.50
CA LYS A 315 -22.29 15.26 20.98
C LYS A 315 -22.51 13.90 21.62
N TYR A 316 -21.66 12.96 21.29
CA TYR A 316 -21.64 11.62 21.88
C TYR A 316 -20.69 11.57 23.08
N PRO A 317 -20.81 10.54 23.94
CA PRO A 317 -19.89 10.35 25.07
C PRO A 317 -18.44 10.21 24.58
N PRO A 318 -17.44 10.81 25.26
CA PRO A 318 -16.05 10.81 24.79
C PRO A 318 -15.33 9.45 24.91
N HIS A 319 -15.99 8.45 25.51
CA HIS A 319 -15.56 7.06 25.58
C HIS A 319 -16.22 6.16 24.52
N LEU A 320 -17.22 6.66 23.79
CA LEU A 320 -17.93 5.89 22.77
C LEU A 320 -17.20 6.01 21.43
N ASP A 321 -16.68 4.90 20.92
CA ASP A 321 -16.10 4.83 19.59
C ASP A 321 -17.22 4.74 18.54
N LEU A 322 -17.52 5.89 17.93
CA LEU A 322 -18.58 6.08 16.94
C LEU A 322 -18.05 5.99 15.50
N CYS A 323 -18.77 5.28 14.63
CA CYS A 323 -18.53 5.26 13.18
C CYS A 323 -19.86 5.24 12.42
N VAL A 324 -20.04 6.13 11.44
CA VAL A 324 -21.28 6.19 10.63
C VAL A 324 -21.00 6.08 9.14
N HIS A 325 -21.55 5.05 8.51
CA HIS A 325 -21.46 4.79 7.07
C HIS A 325 -22.68 5.38 6.37
N ILE A 326 -22.46 6.22 5.36
CA ILE A 326 -23.53 6.98 4.67
C ILE A 326 -23.54 6.54 3.21
N ALA A 327 -24.69 6.05 2.73
CA ALA A 327 -24.87 5.67 1.34
C ALA A 327 -24.64 6.86 0.39
N GLY A 328 -24.16 6.62 -0.82
CA GLY A 328 -23.94 7.65 -1.84
C GLY A 328 -25.23 8.32 -2.33
N THR A 329 -26.39 7.74 -2.01
CA THR A 329 -27.73 8.29 -2.22
C THR A 329 -28.20 9.22 -1.10
N GLN A 330 -27.59 9.15 0.09
CA GLN A 330 -27.99 9.94 1.26
C GLN A 330 -27.30 11.32 1.27
N GLY A 331 -28.09 12.39 1.35
CA GLY A 331 -27.62 13.78 1.22
C GLY A 331 -26.94 14.36 2.47
N PHE A 332 -26.46 13.53 3.39
CA PHE A 332 -26.03 13.96 4.72
C PHE A 332 -24.55 14.40 4.80
N ALA A 333 -24.29 15.34 5.71
CA ALA A 333 -22.95 15.80 6.09
C ALA A 333 -22.88 16.08 7.60
N PRO A 334 -22.89 15.04 8.47
CA PRO A 334 -22.83 15.22 9.91
C PRO A 334 -21.47 15.75 10.37
N ALA A 335 -21.45 16.36 11.56
CA ALA A 335 -20.25 16.90 12.19
C ALA A 335 -19.45 15.86 13.02
N PHE A 336 -19.93 14.61 13.08
CA PHE A 336 -19.34 13.49 13.82
C PHE A 336 -18.69 12.47 12.85
N PRO A 337 -17.83 11.54 13.36
CA PRO A 337 -17.08 10.61 12.51
C PRO A 337 -17.96 9.80 11.56
N SER A 338 -17.75 9.99 10.26
CA SER A 338 -18.59 9.41 9.22
C SER A 338 -17.85 9.24 7.89
N TYR A 339 -18.38 8.35 7.05
CA TYR A 339 -17.82 8.02 5.74
C TYR A 339 -18.93 7.89 4.68
N THR A 340 -18.88 8.70 3.63
CA THR A 340 -19.85 8.65 2.52
C THR A 340 -19.34 7.81 1.35
N TYR A 341 -20.13 6.82 0.92
CA TYR A 341 -19.77 5.86 -0.13
C TYR A 341 -20.34 6.31 -1.48
N LYS A 342 -19.64 7.25 -2.13
CA LYS A 342 -20.06 7.83 -3.40
C LYS A 342 -20.36 6.74 -4.45
N ASN A 343 -21.61 6.72 -4.93
CA ASN A 343 -22.26 5.75 -5.83
C ASN A 343 -22.89 4.50 -5.19
N ALA A 344 -22.64 4.18 -3.91
CA ALA A 344 -23.29 3.06 -3.24
C ALA A 344 -24.75 3.38 -2.88
N PRO A 345 -25.71 2.43 -3.02
CA PRO A 345 -27.09 2.59 -2.56
C PRO A 345 -27.19 2.44 -1.03
N VAL A 346 -28.42 2.57 -0.48
CA VAL A 346 -28.75 2.01 0.86
C VAL A 346 -28.74 0.48 0.75
N GLY A 347 -28.44 -0.24 1.84
CA GLY A 347 -28.31 -1.70 1.80
C GLY A 347 -27.06 -2.19 1.05
N PHE A 348 -26.00 -1.38 0.96
CA PHE A 348 -24.79 -1.73 0.19
C PHE A 348 -23.87 -2.74 0.88
N ALA A 349 -24.07 -2.98 2.18
CA ALA A 349 -23.15 -3.71 3.06
C ALA A 349 -23.67 -5.08 3.51
N GLU A 350 -24.94 -5.38 3.23
CA GLU A 350 -25.62 -6.66 3.46
C GLU A 350 -25.47 -7.51 2.20
N TYR A 351 -24.99 -8.75 2.34
CA TYR A 351 -24.52 -9.60 1.24
C TYR A 351 -25.65 -10.31 0.47
N ASP A 352 -26.85 -10.35 1.04
CA ASP A 352 -28.06 -10.98 0.54
C ASP A 352 -28.98 -10.05 -0.29
N LEU A 353 -28.81 -8.72 -0.18
CA LEU A 353 -29.61 -7.73 -0.90
C LEU A 353 -29.14 -7.49 -2.36
N GLU A 354 -30.09 -7.21 -3.29
CA GLU A 354 -29.78 -6.74 -4.66
C GLU A 354 -28.93 -5.44 -4.69
N THR A 355 -28.85 -4.72 -3.57
CA THR A 355 -28.11 -3.46 -3.39
C THR A 355 -26.64 -3.63 -2.99
N PHE A 356 -26.18 -4.84 -2.70
CA PHE A 356 -24.81 -5.12 -2.26
C PHE A 356 -23.74 -4.57 -3.22
N ASP A 357 -22.79 -3.79 -2.69
CA ASP A 357 -21.61 -3.32 -3.42
C ASP A 357 -20.35 -3.82 -2.69
N LYS A 358 -19.74 -4.90 -3.19
CA LYS A 358 -18.54 -5.52 -2.58
C LYS A 358 -17.38 -4.54 -2.35
N VAL A 359 -17.26 -3.47 -3.15
CA VAL A 359 -16.18 -2.47 -3.01
C VAL A 359 -16.50 -1.49 -1.89
N ALA A 360 -17.74 -0.98 -1.82
CA ALA A 360 -18.19 -0.14 -0.73
C ALA A 360 -18.26 -0.91 0.60
N ALA A 361 -18.81 -2.13 0.58
CA ALA A 361 -18.91 -3.04 1.73
C ALA A 361 -17.53 -3.36 2.31
N SER A 362 -16.54 -3.73 1.49
CA SER A 362 -15.18 -4.02 1.99
C SER A 362 -14.54 -2.77 2.62
N LEU A 363 -14.73 -1.58 2.05
CA LEU A 363 -14.24 -0.33 2.63
C LEU A 363 -14.95 0.04 3.94
N ALA A 364 -16.24 -0.29 4.08
CA ALA A 364 -16.99 -0.11 5.32
C ALA A 364 -16.57 -1.13 6.39
N TRP A 365 -16.38 -2.39 6.01
CA TRP A 365 -15.89 -3.46 6.86
C TRP A 365 -14.55 -3.09 7.54
N THR A 366 -13.54 -2.71 6.76
CA THR A 366 -12.22 -2.27 7.29
C THR A 366 -12.33 -1.14 8.32
N ARG A 367 -13.34 -0.26 8.18
CA ARG A 367 -13.58 0.89 9.08
C ARG A 367 -14.37 0.47 10.33
N THR A 368 -15.42 -0.33 10.16
CA THR A 368 -16.18 -0.97 11.24
C THR A 368 -15.26 -1.76 12.14
N LEU A 369 -14.48 -2.68 11.58
CA LEU A 369 -13.55 -3.52 12.32
C LEU A 369 -12.49 -2.71 13.08
N ARG A 370 -12.04 -1.57 12.54
CA ARG A 370 -11.16 -0.64 13.25
C ARG A 370 -11.84 -0.03 14.48
N THR A 371 -13.06 0.48 14.32
CA THR A 371 -13.85 1.05 15.42
C THR A 371 -14.09 0.01 16.51
N LEU A 372 -14.44 -1.22 16.15
CA LEU A 372 -14.65 -2.32 17.09
C LEU A 372 -13.34 -2.71 17.79
N ARG A 373 -12.27 -3.07 17.06
CA ARG A 373 -10.99 -3.46 17.68
C ARG A 373 -10.42 -2.36 18.57
N LYS A 374 -10.56 -1.08 18.22
CA LYS A 374 -10.18 0.04 19.09
C LYS A 374 -11.01 0.09 20.39
N ALA A 375 -12.33 0.02 20.28
CA ALA A 375 -13.24 0.06 21.43
C ALA A 375 -12.97 -1.07 22.44
N PHE A 376 -12.80 -2.29 21.92
CA PHE A 376 -12.52 -3.51 22.70
C PHE A 376 -11.03 -3.72 23.01
N LYS A 377 -10.13 -2.81 22.57
CA LYS A 377 -8.67 -2.87 22.79
C LYS A 377 -8.00 -4.13 22.22
N LEU A 378 -8.50 -4.60 21.08
CA LEU A 378 -8.03 -5.76 20.32
C LEU A 378 -7.00 -5.38 19.24
N GLU A 379 -6.55 -4.13 19.18
CA GLU A 379 -5.67 -3.61 18.11
C GLU A 379 -4.33 -4.37 18.04
N ASP A 380 -3.77 -4.77 19.20
CA ASP A 380 -2.52 -5.55 19.30
C ASP A 380 -2.72 -7.08 19.27
N GLN A 381 -3.96 -7.60 19.15
CA GLN A 381 -4.23 -9.04 19.27
C GLN A 381 -3.99 -9.85 17.98
N LEU A 382 -4.04 -9.21 16.80
CA LEU A 382 -3.85 -9.90 15.53
C LEU A 382 -2.57 -9.47 14.83
N ASP A 383 -1.57 -10.34 14.89
CA ASP A 383 -0.32 -10.18 14.13
C ASP A 383 -0.52 -10.57 12.65
N LEU A 384 -0.95 -9.58 11.86
CA LEU A 384 -1.12 -9.68 10.41
C LEU A 384 0.19 -10.04 9.67
N GLU A 385 1.35 -9.68 10.22
CA GLU A 385 2.66 -9.96 9.64
C GLU A 385 3.02 -11.44 9.79
N ASN A 386 2.85 -12.01 10.99
CA ASN A 386 3.02 -13.45 11.21
C ASN A 386 2.00 -14.29 10.42
N VAL A 387 0.74 -13.86 10.29
CA VAL A 387 -0.25 -14.55 9.43
C VAL A 387 0.22 -14.61 7.97
N LYS A 388 0.71 -13.48 7.43
CA LYS A 388 1.17 -13.39 6.04
C LYS A 388 2.49 -14.13 5.79
N GLU A 389 3.44 -14.10 6.74
CA GLU A 389 4.68 -14.87 6.65
C GLU A 389 4.44 -16.38 6.80
N ALA A 390 3.50 -16.81 7.66
CA ALA A 390 3.11 -18.22 7.76
C ALA A 390 2.57 -18.76 6.43
N HIS A 391 1.74 -18.00 5.72
CA HIS A 391 1.25 -18.37 4.38
C HIS A 391 2.40 -18.42 3.34
N ALA A 392 3.26 -17.40 3.31
CA ALA A 392 4.41 -17.34 2.40
C ALA A 392 5.39 -18.50 2.63
N ALA A 393 5.59 -18.92 3.89
CA ALA A 393 6.40 -20.08 4.24
C ALA A 393 5.84 -21.38 3.64
N GLN A 394 4.51 -21.51 3.47
CA GLN A 394 3.93 -22.68 2.79
C GLN A 394 4.10 -22.61 1.27
N LEU A 395 3.85 -21.44 0.65
CA LEU A 395 3.97 -21.28 -0.81
C LEU A 395 5.40 -21.45 -1.33
N PHE A 396 6.39 -20.89 -0.63
CA PHE A 396 7.76 -20.77 -1.12
C PHE A 396 8.78 -21.59 -0.34
N GLY A 397 8.53 -21.88 0.95
CA GLY A 397 9.40 -22.66 1.82
C GLY A 397 9.13 -24.16 1.74
N THR A 398 7.99 -24.62 2.29
CA THR A 398 7.59 -26.04 2.27
C THR A 398 7.12 -26.50 0.89
N ARG A 399 6.57 -25.56 0.10
CA ARG A 399 5.97 -25.78 -1.23
C ARG A 399 4.77 -26.74 -1.18
N ASP A 400 3.99 -26.69 -0.10
CA ASP A 400 2.77 -27.49 0.09
C ASP A 400 1.50 -26.66 -0.17
N ALA A 401 0.78 -27.01 -1.24
CA ALA A 401 -0.47 -26.37 -1.65
C ALA A 401 -1.63 -26.57 -0.65
N LYS A 402 -1.66 -27.69 0.08
CA LYS A 402 -2.70 -27.97 1.09
C LYS A 402 -2.41 -27.22 2.38
N ALA A 403 -1.14 -27.18 2.80
CA ALA A 403 -0.74 -26.38 3.95
C ALA A 403 -0.99 -24.88 3.70
N ALA A 404 -0.65 -24.37 2.50
CA ALA A 404 -0.95 -22.99 2.11
C ALA A 404 -2.45 -22.68 2.14
N LEU A 405 -3.29 -23.60 1.64
CA LEU A 405 -4.75 -23.43 1.66
C LEU A 405 -5.33 -23.44 3.08
N SER A 406 -4.73 -24.21 4.01
CA SER A 406 -5.20 -24.28 5.41
C SER A 406 -5.04 -22.96 6.19
N THR A 407 -4.18 -22.04 5.73
CA THR A 407 -4.03 -20.69 6.30
C THR A 407 -4.98 -19.66 5.67
N MET A 408 -5.89 -20.09 4.78
CA MET A 408 -6.90 -19.25 4.15
C MET A 408 -8.28 -19.50 4.77
N THR A 409 -9.20 -18.55 4.62
CA THR A 409 -10.59 -18.73 5.06
C THR A 409 -11.29 -19.81 4.23
N ALA A 410 -12.26 -20.54 4.83
CA ALA A 410 -13.04 -21.57 4.14
C ALA A 410 -14.24 -21.01 3.34
N ASP A 411 -14.41 -19.69 3.33
CA ASP A 411 -15.57 -19.01 2.77
C ASP A 411 -15.53 -18.95 1.24
N SER A 412 -16.68 -18.88 0.59
CA SER A 412 -16.78 -18.85 -0.89
C SER A 412 -16.18 -17.59 -1.54
N ASP A 413 -15.86 -16.55 -0.77
CA ASP A 413 -15.22 -15.33 -1.27
C ASP A 413 -13.69 -15.36 -1.26
N VAL A 414 -13.08 -16.46 -0.78
CA VAL A 414 -11.62 -16.65 -0.73
C VAL A 414 -11.00 -16.75 -2.13
N HIS A 415 -9.95 -15.99 -2.43
CA HIS A 415 -9.36 -15.99 -3.78
C HIS A 415 -7.92 -15.45 -3.91
N VAL A 416 -7.23 -15.86 -4.96
CA VAL A 416 -5.95 -15.27 -5.41
C VAL A 416 -6.17 -14.68 -6.80
N ASN A 417 -5.62 -13.49 -7.05
CA ASN A 417 -5.70 -12.82 -8.34
C ASN A 417 -4.35 -12.24 -8.77
N CYS A 418 -3.72 -12.89 -9.74
CA CYS A 418 -2.56 -12.39 -10.48
C CYS A 418 -3.04 -11.40 -11.56
N VAL A 419 -3.26 -10.14 -11.16
CA VAL A 419 -4.03 -9.16 -11.93
C VAL A 419 -3.52 -8.94 -13.36
N PRO A 420 -2.21 -8.84 -13.64
CA PRO A 420 -1.71 -8.60 -15.00
C PRO A 420 -1.81 -9.79 -15.97
N THR A 421 -2.08 -11.00 -15.47
CA THR A 421 -2.30 -12.22 -16.28
C THR A 421 -3.73 -12.78 -16.16
N MET A 422 -4.53 -12.25 -15.22
CA MET A 422 -5.85 -12.77 -14.85
C MET A 422 -5.83 -14.26 -14.46
N THR A 423 -4.75 -14.72 -13.84
CA THR A 423 -4.61 -16.09 -13.31
C THR A 423 -4.85 -16.13 -11.79
N GLY A 424 -5.15 -17.30 -11.24
CA GLY A 424 -5.51 -17.47 -9.83
C GLY A 424 -6.59 -18.53 -9.64
N GLY A 425 -7.41 -18.35 -8.61
CA GLY A 425 -8.54 -19.23 -8.29
C GLY A 425 -9.48 -18.60 -7.25
N ILE A 426 -10.73 -19.07 -7.18
CA ILE A 426 -11.77 -18.61 -6.23
C ILE A 426 -12.39 -19.83 -5.56
N GLY A 427 -12.48 -19.84 -4.23
CA GLY A 427 -12.87 -21.02 -3.46
C GLY A 427 -11.73 -22.04 -3.33
N HIS A 428 -11.88 -22.98 -2.40
CA HIS A 428 -10.80 -23.92 -2.04
C HIS A 428 -10.40 -24.89 -3.17
N GLU A 429 -11.33 -25.29 -4.04
CA GLU A 429 -11.03 -26.23 -5.13
C GLU A 429 -10.12 -25.62 -6.20
N ASP A 430 -10.51 -24.47 -6.76
CA ASP A 430 -9.70 -23.74 -7.74
C ASP A 430 -8.37 -23.25 -7.13
N LEU A 431 -8.34 -22.84 -5.86
CA LEU A 431 -7.09 -22.45 -5.19
C LEU A 431 -6.15 -23.63 -4.98
N LEU A 432 -6.64 -24.80 -4.53
CA LEU A 432 -5.82 -26.00 -4.40
C LEU A 432 -5.18 -26.38 -5.74
N ARG A 433 -5.98 -26.36 -6.80
CA ARG A 433 -5.55 -26.66 -8.17
C ARG A 433 -4.59 -25.60 -8.73
N PHE A 434 -4.85 -24.31 -8.50
CA PHE A 434 -3.95 -23.22 -8.91
C PHE A 434 -2.59 -23.36 -8.22
N TYR A 435 -2.58 -23.56 -6.90
CA TYR A 435 -1.35 -23.73 -6.13
C TYR A 435 -0.57 -24.97 -6.54
N SER A 436 -1.21 -26.13 -6.70
CA SER A 436 -0.54 -27.37 -7.11
C SER A 436 -0.07 -27.36 -8.56
N ASP A 437 -0.94 -27.03 -9.52
CA ASP A 437 -0.70 -27.30 -10.94
C ASP A 437 -0.07 -26.12 -11.70
N TYR A 438 -0.25 -24.86 -11.24
CA TYR A 438 0.08 -23.66 -12.03
C TYR A 438 0.96 -22.62 -11.29
N PHE A 439 1.06 -22.69 -9.97
CA PHE A 439 1.87 -21.78 -9.15
C PHE A 439 3.10 -22.49 -8.53
N ILE A 440 2.91 -23.28 -7.48
CA ILE A 440 4.02 -23.79 -6.65
C ILE A 440 4.91 -24.75 -7.44
N SER A 441 4.35 -25.65 -8.24
CA SER A 441 5.11 -26.58 -9.09
C SER A 441 5.82 -25.88 -10.26
N LYS A 442 5.32 -24.71 -10.70
CA LYS A 442 5.84 -23.94 -11.83
C LYS A 442 6.95 -22.96 -11.45
N ASN A 443 7.10 -22.63 -10.17
CA ASN A 443 8.14 -21.74 -9.67
C ASN A 443 9.57 -22.31 -9.93
N PRO A 444 10.41 -21.63 -10.73
CA PRO A 444 11.76 -22.11 -11.07
C PRO A 444 12.68 -22.23 -9.85
N PRO A 445 13.70 -23.12 -9.84
CA PRO A 445 14.66 -23.23 -8.74
C PRO A 445 15.45 -21.95 -8.45
N SER A 446 15.53 -21.03 -9.40
CA SER A 446 16.18 -19.72 -9.26
C SER A 446 15.25 -18.61 -8.73
N LEU A 447 13.99 -18.92 -8.40
CA LEU A 447 13.04 -17.92 -7.93
C LEU A 447 13.46 -17.39 -6.55
N SER A 448 13.67 -16.08 -6.45
CA SER A 448 13.82 -15.38 -5.18
C SER A 448 12.90 -14.17 -5.10
N ILE A 449 12.53 -13.83 -3.87
CA ILE A 449 11.67 -12.71 -3.54
C ILE A 449 12.40 -11.89 -2.48
N ARG A 450 12.53 -10.58 -2.69
CA ARG A 450 13.05 -9.63 -1.72
C ARG A 450 11.96 -8.63 -1.38
N LEU A 451 11.50 -8.65 -0.13
CA LEU A 451 10.67 -7.59 0.44
C LEU A 451 11.46 -6.26 0.40
N VAL A 452 10.78 -5.19 -0.01
CA VAL A 452 11.32 -3.83 -0.11
C VAL A 452 10.63 -2.93 0.93
N SER A 453 9.30 -2.98 1.00
CA SER A 453 8.53 -2.32 2.05
C SER A 453 7.28 -3.11 2.41
N ARG A 454 6.77 -2.92 3.63
CA ARG A 454 5.54 -3.52 4.16
C ARG A 454 4.69 -2.44 4.80
N THR A 455 3.39 -2.44 4.51
CA THR A 455 2.40 -1.57 5.15
C THR A 455 1.29 -2.43 5.74
N LEU A 456 1.05 -2.29 7.05
CA LEU A 456 -0.04 -2.95 7.76
C LEU A 456 -1.27 -2.03 7.81
N GLY A 457 -2.43 -2.58 7.48
CA GLY A 457 -3.75 -1.98 7.67
C GLY A 457 -4.44 -2.53 8.92
N THR A 458 -5.77 -2.43 8.97
CA THR A 458 -6.57 -3.06 10.04
C THR A 458 -6.80 -4.55 9.77
N ASP A 459 -6.96 -4.90 8.50
CA ASP A 459 -7.39 -6.19 7.98
C ASP A 459 -6.54 -6.64 6.76
N ARG A 460 -5.44 -5.93 6.47
CA ARG A 460 -4.69 -6.06 5.22
C ARG A 460 -3.19 -5.88 5.40
N VAL A 461 -2.41 -6.59 4.60
CA VAL A 461 -0.97 -6.43 4.45
C VAL A 461 -0.69 -6.01 3.01
N VAL A 462 0.11 -4.97 2.82
CA VAL A 462 0.61 -4.55 1.50
C VAL A 462 2.12 -4.73 1.48
N ASP A 463 2.60 -5.69 0.69
CA ASP A 463 4.02 -5.97 0.48
C ASP A 463 4.47 -5.40 -0.87
N GLU A 464 5.42 -4.48 -0.85
CA GLU A 464 6.22 -4.13 -2.02
C GLU A 464 7.47 -5.00 -2.05
N MET A 465 7.71 -5.68 -3.17
CA MET A 465 8.81 -6.65 -3.31
C MET A 465 9.40 -6.64 -4.71
N VAL A 466 10.67 -7.06 -4.82
CA VAL A 466 11.29 -7.40 -6.11
C VAL A 466 11.41 -8.91 -6.22
N LEU A 467 10.80 -9.45 -7.27
CA LEU A 467 10.80 -10.86 -7.61
C LEU A 467 11.80 -11.09 -8.76
N SER A 468 12.61 -12.15 -8.64
CA SER A 468 13.77 -12.43 -9.48
C SER A 468 13.78 -13.91 -9.88
N PHE A 469 13.90 -14.25 -11.17
CA PHE A 469 14.04 -15.63 -11.62
C PHE A 469 14.67 -15.73 -13.02
N LYS A 470 15.31 -16.86 -13.33
CA LYS A 470 15.63 -17.26 -14.71
C LYS A 470 14.48 -18.08 -15.29
N HIS A 471 14.02 -17.74 -16.49
CA HIS A 471 12.90 -18.40 -17.18
C HIS A 471 13.36 -19.73 -17.83
N THR A 472 13.65 -20.73 -17.00
CA THR A 472 14.14 -22.07 -17.39
C THR A 472 13.02 -23.11 -17.58
N GLN A 473 11.81 -22.80 -17.12
CA GLN A 473 10.60 -23.61 -17.20
C GLN A 473 9.40 -22.67 -17.41
N VAL A 474 8.25 -23.19 -17.85
CA VAL A 474 7.02 -22.40 -17.98
C VAL A 474 6.56 -21.94 -16.59
N VAL A 475 6.27 -20.65 -16.44
CA VAL A 475 5.79 -20.03 -15.20
C VAL A 475 4.40 -19.46 -15.45
N ASP A 476 3.39 -20.34 -15.44
CA ASP A 476 2.06 -20.08 -15.98
C ASP A 476 1.36 -18.84 -15.37
N TRP A 477 1.59 -18.56 -14.09
CA TRP A 477 0.98 -17.43 -13.40
C TRP A 477 1.55 -16.05 -13.81
N ILE A 478 2.80 -15.97 -14.28
CA ILE A 478 3.46 -14.71 -14.67
C ILE A 478 3.65 -14.58 -16.20
N LEU A 479 3.79 -15.71 -16.90
CA LEU A 479 4.08 -15.82 -18.33
C LEU A 479 3.26 -16.97 -18.96
N PRO A 480 1.91 -16.91 -18.90
CA PRO A 480 1.04 -17.99 -19.36
C PRO A 480 1.30 -18.37 -20.82
N GLY A 481 1.55 -19.65 -21.07
CA GLY A 481 1.80 -20.21 -22.41
C GLY A 481 3.18 -19.90 -23.01
N VAL A 482 4.04 -19.11 -22.35
CA VAL A 482 5.37 -18.76 -22.88
C VAL A 482 6.38 -19.87 -22.56
N GLN A 483 7.08 -20.35 -23.58
CA GLN A 483 8.11 -21.37 -23.44
C GLN A 483 9.42 -20.82 -22.83
N PRO A 484 10.28 -21.66 -22.22
CA PRO A 484 11.48 -21.22 -21.51
C PRO A 484 12.45 -20.39 -22.36
N THR A 485 12.48 -19.08 -22.11
CA THR A 485 13.34 -18.13 -22.86
C THR A 485 14.78 -18.07 -22.34
N ASN A 486 15.07 -18.70 -21.19
CA ASN A 486 16.36 -18.69 -20.49
C ASN A 486 16.90 -17.29 -20.12
N LYS A 487 16.09 -16.23 -20.30
CA LYS A 487 16.35 -14.88 -19.81
C LYS A 487 16.16 -14.81 -18.29
N VAL A 488 16.79 -13.85 -17.64
CA VAL A 488 16.50 -13.50 -16.25
C VAL A 488 15.47 -12.37 -16.24
N VAL A 489 14.51 -12.45 -15.34
CA VAL A 489 13.43 -11.49 -15.12
C VAL A 489 13.56 -10.94 -13.71
N HIS A 490 13.56 -9.62 -13.60
CA HIS A 490 13.45 -8.86 -12.36
C HIS A 490 12.23 -7.96 -12.49
N VAL A 491 11.29 -8.05 -11.54
CA VAL A 491 10.06 -7.28 -11.59
C VAL A 491 9.70 -6.78 -10.20
N ALA A 492 9.38 -5.49 -10.11
CA ALA A 492 8.76 -4.92 -8.91
C ALA A 492 7.29 -5.35 -8.88
N MET A 493 6.86 -5.87 -7.74
CA MET A 493 5.56 -6.48 -7.53
C MET A 493 4.97 -5.98 -6.21
N VAL A 494 3.66 -5.75 -6.20
CA VAL A 494 2.89 -5.42 -4.99
C VAL A 494 1.91 -6.55 -4.73
N SER A 495 1.97 -7.13 -3.53
CA SER A 495 0.90 -7.99 -3.00
C SER A 495 0.00 -7.16 -2.10
N ILE A 496 -1.31 -7.36 -2.23
CA ILE A 496 -2.33 -6.85 -1.31
C ILE A 496 -3.07 -8.06 -0.75
N VAL A 497 -2.69 -8.47 0.46
CA VAL A 497 -3.34 -9.54 1.22
C VAL A 497 -4.44 -8.94 2.10
N ALA A 498 -5.60 -9.59 2.20
CA ALA A 498 -6.60 -9.35 3.22
C ALA A 498 -6.75 -10.56 4.15
N VAL A 499 -6.99 -10.29 5.43
CA VAL A 499 -7.06 -11.26 6.53
C VAL A 499 -8.36 -11.05 7.30
N ARG A 500 -9.05 -12.15 7.62
CA ARG A 500 -10.28 -12.20 8.44
C ARG A 500 -10.14 -13.39 9.41
N GLY A 501 -10.36 -13.17 10.70
CA GLY A 501 -10.19 -14.21 11.74
C GLY A 501 -8.80 -14.85 11.76
N GLY A 502 -7.76 -14.08 11.45
CA GLY A 502 -6.37 -14.56 11.34
C GLY A 502 -6.06 -15.49 10.16
N LYS A 503 -6.97 -15.61 9.18
CA LYS A 503 -6.75 -16.37 7.94
C LYS A 503 -6.88 -15.47 6.71
N LEU A 504 -6.17 -15.82 5.64
CA LEU A 504 -6.19 -15.03 4.41
C LEU A 504 -7.53 -15.19 3.69
N VAL A 505 -8.20 -14.07 3.40
CA VAL A 505 -9.38 -14.03 2.51
C VAL A 505 -8.91 -13.94 1.06
N HIS A 506 -8.04 -12.98 0.75
CA HIS A 506 -7.55 -12.86 -0.63
C HIS A 506 -6.16 -12.27 -0.75
N GLU A 507 -5.49 -12.61 -1.85
CA GLU A 507 -4.24 -11.99 -2.28
C GLU A 507 -4.40 -11.44 -3.71
N HIS A 508 -4.13 -10.14 -3.90
CA HIS A 508 -4.06 -9.51 -5.22
C HIS A 508 -2.62 -9.13 -5.56
N LEU A 509 -2.06 -9.75 -6.61
CA LEU A 509 -0.70 -9.52 -7.08
C LEU A 509 -0.69 -8.59 -8.30
N TYR A 510 0.06 -7.49 -8.20
CA TYR A 510 0.21 -6.46 -9.24
C TYR A 510 1.68 -6.32 -9.65
N TRP A 511 1.95 -6.22 -10.95
CA TRP A 511 3.29 -5.94 -11.49
C TRP A 511 3.21 -5.35 -12.91
N ASP A 512 4.31 -4.79 -13.42
CA ASP A 512 4.39 -4.33 -14.81
C ASP A 512 4.68 -5.50 -15.77
N GLN A 513 3.62 -6.04 -16.38
CA GLN A 513 3.74 -7.12 -17.36
C GLN A 513 4.43 -6.67 -18.66
N ALA A 514 4.43 -5.38 -19.01
CA ALA A 514 5.22 -4.90 -20.15
C ALA A 514 6.72 -4.99 -19.84
N SER A 515 7.14 -4.64 -18.62
CA SER A 515 8.53 -4.85 -18.17
C SER A 515 8.95 -6.32 -18.17
N VAL A 516 8.05 -7.26 -17.83
CA VAL A 516 8.33 -8.71 -17.94
C VAL A 516 8.48 -9.12 -19.41
N LEU A 517 7.56 -8.72 -20.29
CA LEU A 517 7.58 -9.06 -21.72
C LEU A 517 8.80 -8.50 -22.47
N VAL A 518 9.29 -7.32 -22.08
CA VAL A 518 10.56 -6.76 -22.59
C VAL A 518 11.74 -7.66 -22.21
N GLN A 519 11.83 -8.10 -20.94
CA GLN A 519 12.95 -8.90 -20.44
C GLN A 519 13.03 -10.30 -21.07
N VAL A 520 11.89 -10.94 -21.34
CA VAL A 520 11.86 -12.22 -22.06
C VAL A 520 11.97 -12.10 -23.58
N GLY A 521 11.97 -10.88 -24.13
CA GLY A 521 12.13 -10.62 -25.56
C GLY A 521 10.85 -10.73 -26.40
N LEU A 522 9.67 -10.74 -25.77
CA LEU A 522 8.36 -10.74 -26.45
C LEU A 522 7.86 -9.34 -26.82
N LEU A 523 8.44 -8.29 -26.23
CA LEU A 523 8.12 -6.89 -26.53
C LEU A 523 9.40 -6.11 -26.81
N ASP A 524 9.68 -5.76 -28.07
CA ASP A 524 10.74 -4.81 -28.39
C ASP A 524 10.21 -3.37 -28.26
N PRO A 525 10.76 -2.54 -27.34
CA PRO A 525 10.33 -1.15 -27.21
C PRO A 525 10.55 -0.28 -28.45
N LYS A 526 11.36 -0.72 -29.44
CA LYS A 526 11.56 0.01 -30.70
C LYS A 526 10.39 -0.14 -31.67
N LEU A 527 9.57 -1.19 -31.55
CA LEU A 527 8.47 -1.50 -32.49
C LEU A 527 7.22 -0.65 -32.22
N VAL A 528 7.30 0.63 -32.56
CA VAL A 528 6.18 1.57 -32.48
C VAL A 528 5.21 1.36 -33.66
N PRO A 529 3.89 1.19 -33.43
CA PRO A 529 2.92 1.06 -34.52
C PRO A 529 2.90 2.30 -35.42
N GLY A 530 2.82 2.07 -36.73
CA GLY A 530 2.99 3.09 -37.79
C GLY A 530 2.24 4.43 -37.59
N PRO A 531 0.98 4.47 -37.12
CA PRO A 531 0.28 5.72 -36.83
C PRO A 531 0.98 6.59 -35.77
N PHE A 532 1.46 5.98 -34.69
CA PHE A 532 2.16 6.70 -33.61
C PHE A 532 3.60 7.06 -34.00
N ALA A 533 4.27 6.22 -34.79
CA ALA A 533 5.59 6.53 -35.34
C ALA A 533 5.53 7.79 -36.24
N LYS A 534 4.49 7.92 -37.08
CA LYS A 534 4.21 9.13 -37.87
C LYS A 534 3.91 10.37 -37.03
N GLN A 535 3.40 10.20 -35.81
CA GLN A 535 3.20 11.29 -34.83
C GLN A 535 4.49 11.62 -34.04
N GLY A 536 5.61 10.94 -34.32
CA GLY A 536 6.91 11.21 -33.71
C GLY A 536 7.23 10.38 -32.47
N LEU A 537 6.41 9.39 -32.10
CA LEU A 537 6.72 8.45 -31.02
C LEU A 537 7.89 7.54 -31.46
N LYS A 538 9.04 7.65 -30.78
CA LYS A 538 10.30 6.98 -31.18
C LYS A 538 10.53 5.60 -30.56
N ARG A 539 9.86 5.32 -29.44
CA ARG A 539 9.86 4.03 -28.73
C ARG A 539 8.59 3.91 -27.90
N LEU A 540 8.18 2.69 -27.59
CA LEU A 540 7.16 2.42 -26.57
C LEU A 540 7.68 2.90 -25.19
N PRO A 541 6.82 3.49 -24.34
CA PRO A 541 7.22 4.14 -23.09
C PRO A 541 7.41 3.13 -21.93
N VAL A 542 8.20 2.07 -22.17
CA VAL A 542 8.43 0.94 -21.26
C VAL A 542 9.93 0.77 -20.96
N TYR A 543 10.26 0.02 -19.91
CA TYR A 543 11.62 -0.44 -19.60
C TYR A 543 11.59 -1.94 -19.31
N GLY A 544 12.74 -2.56 -19.04
CA GLY A 544 12.85 -3.95 -18.60
C GLY A 544 13.19 -4.01 -17.11
N SER A 545 14.26 -4.72 -16.76
CA SER A 545 14.74 -4.89 -15.38
C SER A 545 15.11 -3.58 -14.70
N GLU A 546 15.35 -2.50 -15.46
CA GLU A 546 15.70 -1.18 -14.93
C GLU A 546 14.61 -0.61 -14.01
N THR A 547 13.35 -1.03 -14.17
CA THR A 547 12.24 -0.67 -13.27
C THR A 547 12.46 -1.25 -11.87
N ALA A 548 12.74 -2.56 -11.78
CA ALA A 548 13.03 -3.26 -10.54
C ALA A 548 14.33 -2.76 -9.89
N SER A 549 15.38 -2.48 -10.67
CA SER A 549 16.60 -1.85 -10.14
C SER A 549 16.29 -0.51 -9.46
N LYS A 550 15.42 0.31 -10.05
CA LYS A 550 15.08 1.64 -9.52
C LYS A 550 14.18 1.62 -8.27
N VAL A 551 13.54 0.48 -7.97
CA VAL A 551 12.83 0.23 -6.70
C VAL A 551 13.81 -0.20 -5.59
N LEU A 552 14.94 -0.82 -5.94
CA LEU A 552 15.97 -1.22 -4.98
C LEU A 552 16.99 -0.11 -4.65
N ASP A 553 17.22 0.79 -5.60
CA ASP A 553 18.16 1.91 -5.54
C ASP A 553 17.66 3.02 -6.47
N GLU A 554 17.21 4.15 -5.91
CA GLU A 554 16.66 5.25 -6.70
C GLU A 554 17.70 5.97 -7.58
N GLU A 555 19.00 5.84 -7.31
CA GLU A 555 20.09 6.42 -8.11
C GLU A 555 20.53 5.50 -9.27
N SER A 556 20.28 4.18 -9.17
CA SER A 556 20.69 3.16 -10.16
C SER A 556 20.36 3.49 -11.62
N GLN A 557 19.28 4.24 -11.87
CA GLN A 557 18.75 4.55 -13.20
C GLN A 557 18.29 6.02 -13.32
N PRO A 558 18.59 6.71 -14.43
CA PRO A 558 18.27 8.14 -14.60
C PRO A 558 16.76 8.41 -14.74
N SER A 559 16.21 9.20 -13.81
CA SER A 559 14.80 9.61 -13.85
C SER A 559 14.48 10.50 -15.06
N ASN A 560 13.27 10.31 -15.61
CA ASN A 560 12.67 11.11 -16.71
C ASN A 560 13.32 10.98 -18.09
N ASP A 561 14.05 9.89 -18.36
CA ASP A 561 14.74 9.69 -19.65
C ASP A 561 13.81 9.50 -20.87
N LEU A 562 12.57 9.03 -20.64
CA LEU A 562 11.51 9.02 -21.67
C LEU A 562 10.92 10.43 -21.96
N ILE A 563 11.15 11.42 -21.09
CA ILE A 563 10.57 12.77 -21.21
C ILE A 563 11.54 13.67 -21.99
N ALA A 564 11.40 13.71 -23.31
CA ALA A 564 12.34 14.38 -24.22
C ALA A 564 12.63 15.88 -23.91
N GLU A 565 11.71 16.60 -23.26
CA GLU A 565 11.93 17.98 -22.83
C GLU A 565 12.79 18.12 -21.55
N TRP A 566 12.86 17.09 -20.70
CA TRP A 566 13.49 17.18 -19.38
C TRP A 566 14.98 17.52 -19.49
N ARG A 567 15.69 16.78 -20.36
CA ARG A 567 17.10 17.02 -20.70
C ARG A 567 17.34 18.41 -21.33
N GLN A 568 16.36 18.94 -22.06
CA GLN A 568 16.43 20.28 -22.67
C GLN A 568 16.24 21.42 -21.65
N LYS A 569 15.38 21.21 -20.64
CA LYS A 569 15.15 22.21 -19.58
C LYS A 569 16.37 22.36 -18.67
N LYS A 570 17.02 21.25 -18.27
CA LYS A 570 18.30 21.29 -17.54
C LYS A 570 19.39 22.07 -18.29
N SER A 571 19.66 21.74 -19.56
CA SER A 571 20.71 22.42 -20.34
C SER A 571 20.43 23.90 -20.60
N ARG A 572 19.15 24.31 -20.72
CA ARG A 572 18.76 25.73 -20.79
C ARG A 572 18.91 26.47 -19.46
N GLN A 573 18.66 25.82 -18.31
CA GLN A 573 18.90 26.42 -17.00
C GLN A 573 20.41 26.57 -16.72
N GLN A 574 21.20 25.54 -17.01
CA GLN A 574 22.64 25.57 -16.77
C GLN A 574 23.35 26.63 -17.64
N ARG A 575 23.02 26.70 -18.94
CA ARG A 575 23.49 27.81 -19.82
C ARG A 575 23.09 29.20 -19.34
N ARG A 576 21.97 29.35 -18.62
CA ARG A 576 21.55 30.64 -18.01
C ARG A 576 22.33 30.97 -16.74
N GLN A 577 22.84 29.98 -16.01
CA GLN A 577 23.71 30.19 -14.85
C GLN A 577 25.14 30.48 -15.31
N ASP A 578 25.70 29.67 -16.21
CA ASP A 578 27.05 29.86 -16.77
C ASP A 578 27.17 31.23 -17.49
N GLY A 579 26.10 31.64 -18.19
CA GLY A 579 26.02 32.94 -18.87
C GLY A 579 25.81 34.16 -17.96
N SER A 580 25.70 34.00 -16.64
CA SER A 580 25.44 35.11 -15.71
C SER A 580 26.70 35.75 -15.08
N LEU A 581 27.89 35.21 -15.35
CA LEU A 581 29.17 35.77 -14.89
C LEU A 581 29.86 36.56 -16.01
N PRO A 582 29.80 37.91 -16.02
CA PRO A 582 30.55 38.69 -16.99
C PRO A 582 32.05 38.58 -16.70
N GLN A 583 32.83 38.08 -17.67
CA GLN A 583 34.29 38.11 -17.57
C GLN A 583 34.76 39.57 -17.51
N ARG A 584 35.45 39.93 -16.42
CA ARG A 584 36.03 41.27 -16.24
C ARG A 584 37.09 41.52 -17.33
N PRO A 585 36.97 42.59 -18.14
CA PRO A 585 37.96 42.89 -19.16
C PRO A 585 39.37 43.05 -18.57
N LYS A 586 40.38 42.46 -19.22
CA LYS A 586 41.78 42.73 -18.89
C LYS A 586 42.08 44.19 -19.25
N GLN A 587 42.50 45.01 -18.28
CA GLN A 587 43.02 46.34 -18.58
C GLN A 587 44.34 46.20 -19.33
N ALA A 588 44.43 46.82 -20.51
CA ALA A 588 45.69 46.98 -21.21
C ALA A 588 46.57 48.02 -20.48
N ALA A 589 47.87 47.75 -20.37
CA ALA A 589 48.82 48.71 -19.81
C ALA A 589 49.10 49.82 -20.83
N ALA A 590 48.96 51.09 -20.42
CA ALA A 590 49.22 52.24 -21.28
C ALA A 590 50.71 52.61 -21.29
N THR A 591 51.39 52.36 -22.40
CA THR A 591 52.74 52.90 -22.66
C THR A 591 52.64 54.35 -23.10
N ASN A 592 52.76 55.30 -22.17
CA ASN A 592 52.93 56.71 -22.50
C ASN A 592 54.36 56.96 -23.01
N GLY A 593 54.50 57.26 -24.29
CA GLY A 593 55.72 57.88 -24.82
C GLY A 593 55.82 59.34 -24.36
N LYS A 594 57.03 59.77 -23.99
CA LYS A 594 57.41 61.19 -23.96
C LYS A 594 58.64 61.36 -24.83
N GLN A 595 58.59 62.32 -25.74
CA GLN A 595 59.76 62.82 -26.46
C GLN A 595 59.99 64.28 -26.03
N ALA A 596 61.24 64.75 -26.15
CA ALA A 596 61.76 65.84 -25.33
C ALA A 596 61.24 67.24 -25.66
N THR A 597 61.08 68.03 -24.59
CA THR A 597 61.81 69.30 -24.40
C THR A 597 62.35 69.30 -22.97
#